data_AF-A0A9N9MDE7-F1
#
_entry.id   AF-A0A9N9MDE7-F1
#
_cell.length_a   1.000
_cell.length_b   1.000
_cell.length_c   1.000
_cell.angle_alpha   90.00
_cell.angle_beta   90.00
_cell.angle_gamma   90.00
#
_symmetry.space_group_name_H-M   'P 1'
#
loop_
_entity.id
_entity.type
_entity.pdbx_description
1 polymer ?
#
loop_
_entity_poly.entity_id
_entity_poly.type
_entity_poly.pdbx_seq_one_letter_code
_entity_poly.pdbx_strand_id
1 'polypeptide(L)'
;MSRGDLNVSRWLEAHTDRSAALTTLPRNAILADIAGTGDYHLVITDLKFEKDTKCRLKVYKGTLLTSDQALANVPNSLISFYADQLEPRIPVVAVACSSELFLYKNLKPYYKFRVPYCPLLQEEKDIWNEILQDQEANLVNTEKLVSVLKNISYSNLSAR
;
A
#
# COMPACT_ATOMS: atom_id res chain seq x y z
N MET A 1 -5.72 -47.48 -28.75
CA MET A 1 -5.55 -46.02 -28.59
C MET A 1 -4.76 -45.79 -27.32
N SER A 2 -3.54 -45.25 -27.43
CA SER A 2 -2.65 -44.99 -26.29
C SER A 2 -3.27 -43.94 -25.38
N ARG A 3 -3.13 -44.14 -24.05
CA ARG A 3 -3.44 -43.17 -22.99
C ARG A 3 -2.49 -41.97 -23.11
N GLY A 4 -2.68 -41.15 -24.13
CA GLY A 4 -2.12 -39.80 -24.18
C GLY A 4 -3.02 -38.93 -23.31
N ASP A 5 -2.52 -38.58 -22.14
CA ASP A 5 -3.20 -37.74 -21.15
C ASP A 5 -3.72 -36.45 -21.79
N LEU A 6 -5.02 -36.41 -22.06
CA LEU A 6 -5.72 -35.14 -22.24
C LEU A 6 -5.58 -34.43 -20.90
N ASN A 7 -4.67 -33.46 -20.82
CA ASN A 7 -4.55 -32.52 -19.71
C ASN A 7 -5.81 -31.63 -19.66
N VAL A 8 -6.95 -32.24 -19.34
CA VAL A 8 -8.22 -31.54 -19.18
C VAL A 8 -8.13 -30.75 -17.88
N SER A 9 -8.33 -29.44 -17.99
CA SER A 9 -8.40 -28.56 -16.82
C SER A 9 -9.46 -29.07 -15.85
N ARG A 10 -9.09 -29.18 -14.57
CA ARG A 10 -10.03 -29.49 -13.47
C ARG A 10 -10.73 -28.25 -12.91
N TRP A 11 -10.43 -27.08 -13.46
CA TRP A 11 -11.03 -25.82 -13.03
C TRP A 11 -12.40 -25.62 -13.66
N LEU A 12 -13.38 -25.23 -12.83
CA LEU A 12 -14.65 -24.71 -13.30
C LEU A 12 -14.50 -23.20 -13.53
N GLU A 13 -14.72 -22.74 -14.76
CA GLU A 13 -14.77 -21.32 -15.06
C GLU A 13 -16.06 -20.72 -14.47
N ALA A 14 -15.93 -20.03 -13.34
CA ALA A 14 -17.08 -19.42 -12.67
C ALA A 14 -17.51 -18.09 -13.31
N HIS A 15 -16.55 -17.23 -13.66
CA HIS A 15 -16.80 -15.92 -14.27
C HIS A 15 -15.52 -15.34 -14.87
N THR A 16 -15.66 -14.62 -15.99
CA THR A 16 -14.58 -13.88 -16.64
C THR A 16 -15.10 -12.50 -17.07
N ASP A 17 -14.50 -11.42 -16.55
CA ASP A 17 -14.75 -10.04 -16.98
C ASP A 17 -13.47 -9.39 -17.50
N ARG A 18 -13.42 -9.15 -18.81
CA ARG A 18 -12.27 -8.49 -19.47
C ARG A 18 -12.34 -6.97 -19.42
N SER A 19 -13.50 -6.40 -19.07
CA SER A 19 -13.75 -4.96 -19.03
C SER A 19 -13.44 -4.32 -17.67
N ALA A 20 -13.19 -5.14 -16.63
CA ALA A 20 -12.87 -4.68 -15.28
C ALA A 20 -11.63 -3.76 -15.19
N ALA A 21 -10.68 -3.90 -16.13
CA ALA A 21 -9.48 -3.05 -16.27
C ALA A 21 -8.73 -2.79 -14.93
N LEU A 22 -8.58 -3.85 -14.12
CA LEU A 22 -7.91 -3.80 -12.83
C LEU A 22 -6.40 -3.98 -13.00
N THR A 23 -5.64 -3.05 -12.43
CA THR A 23 -4.19 -3.17 -12.31
C THR A 23 -3.87 -3.36 -10.83
N THR A 24 -3.48 -4.56 -10.41
CA THR A 24 -3.23 -4.83 -8.98
C THR A 24 -2.08 -5.80 -8.77
N LEU A 25 -1.64 -5.91 -7.52
CA LEU A 25 -0.61 -6.85 -7.08
C LEU A 25 -1.23 -7.85 -6.08
N PRO A 26 -0.62 -9.04 -5.87
CA PRO A 26 -1.18 -10.05 -4.98
C PRO A 26 -1.47 -9.56 -3.56
N ARG A 27 -0.65 -8.65 -3.03
CA ARG A 27 -0.82 -8.07 -1.67
C ARG A 27 -1.83 -6.92 -1.60
N ASN A 28 -2.45 -6.58 -2.73
CA ASN A 28 -3.44 -5.53 -2.88
C ASN A 28 -4.84 -6.10 -3.17
N ALA A 29 -5.03 -7.41 -2.98
CA ALA A 29 -6.30 -8.11 -3.12
C ALA A 29 -6.50 -9.03 -1.91
N ILE A 30 -7.66 -8.93 -1.26
CA ILE A 30 -8.04 -9.79 -0.13
C ILE A 30 -9.51 -10.17 -0.20
N LEU A 31 -9.87 -11.25 0.49
CA LEU A 31 -11.26 -11.60 0.78
C LEU A 31 -11.57 -11.25 2.23
N ALA A 32 -12.65 -10.50 2.46
CA ALA A 32 -13.08 -10.12 3.80
C ALA A 32 -14.61 -10.01 3.91
N ASP A 33 -15.16 -10.44 5.03
CA ASP A 33 -16.57 -10.21 5.37
C ASP A 33 -16.74 -8.81 5.97
N ILE A 34 -16.72 -7.79 5.11
CA ILE A 34 -16.75 -6.38 5.51
C ILE A 34 -18.08 -5.99 6.16
N ALA A 35 -19.14 -6.77 5.94
CA ALA A 35 -20.47 -6.53 6.50
C ALA A 35 -20.71 -7.28 7.81
N GLY A 36 -19.86 -8.26 8.16
CA GLY A 36 -20.06 -9.12 9.33
C GLY A 36 -21.25 -10.08 9.18
N THR A 37 -21.64 -10.41 7.94
CA THR A 37 -22.82 -11.24 7.64
C THR A 37 -22.46 -12.68 7.24
N GLY A 38 -21.18 -13.03 7.27
CA GLY A 38 -20.63 -14.28 6.73
C GLY A 38 -20.42 -14.27 5.21
N ASP A 39 -20.70 -13.14 4.55
CA ASP A 39 -20.65 -13.00 3.09
C ASP A 39 -19.37 -12.26 2.68
N TYR A 40 -18.42 -13.01 2.11
CA TYR A 40 -17.09 -12.49 1.82
C TYR A 40 -17.09 -11.66 0.54
N HIS A 41 -16.50 -10.47 0.65
CA HIS A 41 -16.33 -9.53 -0.44
C HIS A 41 -14.88 -9.55 -0.90
N LEU A 42 -14.67 -9.39 -2.20
CA LEU A 42 -13.35 -9.22 -2.79
C LEU A 42 -12.98 -7.74 -2.73
N VAL A 43 -11.98 -7.41 -1.91
CA VAL A 43 -11.46 -6.06 -1.75
C VAL A 43 -10.15 -5.95 -2.51
N ILE A 44 -10.06 -5.00 -3.43
CA ILE A 44 -8.90 -4.82 -4.29
C ILE A 44 -8.53 -3.34 -4.34
N THR A 45 -7.24 -3.04 -4.30
CA THR A 45 -6.77 -1.72 -4.72
C THR A 45 -6.31 -1.75 -6.18
N ASP A 46 -6.93 -0.91 -7.00
CA ASP A 46 -6.59 -0.66 -8.39
C ASP A 46 -5.51 0.43 -8.46
N LEU A 47 -4.31 0.03 -8.87
CA LEU A 47 -3.11 0.84 -8.99
C LEU A 47 -3.14 1.64 -10.30
N LYS A 48 -3.00 2.95 -10.19
CA LYS A 48 -2.90 3.87 -11.32
C LYS A 48 -1.65 4.72 -11.12
N PHE A 49 -0.78 4.73 -12.13
CA PHE A 49 0.51 5.43 -12.09
C PHE A 49 0.52 6.73 -12.91
N GLU A 50 -0.57 7.00 -13.63
CA GLU A 50 -0.75 8.22 -14.41
C GLU A 50 -1.05 9.41 -13.51
N LYS A 51 -0.56 10.60 -13.88
CA LYS A 51 -0.65 11.81 -13.03
C LYS A 51 -2.08 12.26 -12.74
N ASP A 52 -3.02 12.04 -13.66
CA ASP A 52 -4.41 12.50 -13.53
C ASP A 52 -5.36 11.42 -13.00
N THR A 53 -4.85 10.21 -12.75
CA THR A 53 -5.67 9.06 -12.36
C THR A 53 -5.30 8.59 -10.97
N LYS A 54 -6.25 8.69 -10.03
CA LYS A 54 -6.04 8.22 -8.65
C LYS A 54 -6.18 6.69 -8.58
N CYS A 55 -5.35 6.07 -7.74
CA CYS A 55 -5.56 4.70 -7.31
C CYS A 55 -6.91 4.57 -6.60
N ARG A 56 -7.56 3.40 -6.69
CA ARG A 56 -8.91 3.22 -6.12
C ARG A 56 -9.02 1.95 -5.28
N LEU A 57 -9.73 2.02 -4.15
CA LEU A 57 -10.17 0.88 -3.36
C LEU A 57 -11.53 0.43 -3.87
N LYS A 58 -11.56 -0.74 -4.51
CA LYS A 58 -12.74 -1.36 -5.10
C LYS A 58 -13.18 -2.55 -4.27
N VAL A 59 -14.48 -2.72 -4.12
CA VAL A 59 -15.07 -3.85 -3.41
C VAL A 59 -16.10 -4.52 -4.29
N TYR A 60 -15.94 -5.83 -4.47
CA TYR A 60 -16.83 -6.66 -5.26
C TYR A 60 -17.61 -7.60 -4.35
N LYS A 61 -18.91 -7.72 -4.63
CA LYS A 61 -19.81 -8.71 -4.05
C LYS A 61 -20.24 -9.66 -5.16
N GLY A 62 -19.76 -10.90 -5.13
CA GLY A 62 -19.90 -11.81 -6.27
C GLY A 62 -19.22 -11.21 -7.51
N THR A 63 -19.97 -10.99 -8.58
CA THR A 63 -19.49 -10.39 -9.84
C THR A 63 -19.73 -8.87 -9.93
N LEU A 64 -20.39 -8.26 -8.94
CA LEU A 64 -20.79 -6.86 -8.98
C LEU A 64 -19.83 -5.99 -8.16
N LEU A 65 -19.42 -4.85 -8.74
CA LEU A 65 -18.71 -3.80 -8.02
C LEU A 65 -19.69 -3.04 -7.12
N THR A 66 -19.51 -3.12 -5.81
CA THR A 66 -20.41 -2.50 -4.81
C THR A 66 -19.85 -1.22 -4.20
N SER A 67 -18.52 -1.07 -4.17
CA SER A 67 -17.88 0.14 -3.64
C SER A 67 -16.66 0.50 -4.47
N ASP A 68 -16.47 1.79 -4.64
CA ASP A 68 -15.36 2.33 -5.39
C ASP A 68 -14.94 3.69 -4.82
N GLN A 69 -13.74 3.74 -4.22
CA GLN A 69 -13.27 4.89 -3.47
C GLN A 69 -11.88 5.31 -3.95
N ALA A 70 -11.69 6.60 -4.20
CA ALA A 70 -10.37 7.12 -4.54
C ALA A 70 -9.45 7.08 -3.31
N LEU A 71 -8.22 6.59 -3.51
CA LEU A 71 -7.15 6.59 -2.52
C LEU A 71 -6.35 7.90 -2.62
N ALA A 72 -5.72 8.28 -1.51
CA ALA A 72 -4.91 9.50 -1.44
C ALA A 72 -3.58 9.36 -2.20
N ASN A 73 -3.00 8.16 -2.25
CA ASN A 73 -1.71 7.88 -2.87
C ASN A 73 -1.68 6.42 -3.36
N VAL A 74 -0.59 6.01 -4.00
CA VAL A 74 -0.37 4.65 -4.49
C VAL A 74 -0.31 3.68 -3.29
N PRO A 75 -1.17 2.65 -3.25
CA PRO A 75 -1.16 1.67 -2.18
C PRO A 75 -0.07 0.62 -2.39
N ASN A 76 0.60 0.28 -1.30
CA ASN A 76 1.64 -0.74 -1.25
C ASN A 76 1.04 -2.12 -0.94
N SER A 77 0.10 -2.16 0.01
CA SER A 77 -0.54 -3.39 0.47
C SER A 77 -1.88 -3.14 1.13
N LEU A 78 -2.69 -4.19 1.17
CA LEU A 78 -4.02 -4.25 1.74
C LEU A 78 -4.10 -5.43 2.72
N ILE A 79 -4.69 -5.21 3.90
CA ILE A 79 -5.00 -6.28 4.86
C ILE A 79 -6.39 -6.07 5.46
N SER A 80 -6.96 -7.14 6.01
CA SER A 80 -8.13 -7.07 6.90
C SER A 80 -7.76 -7.63 8.27
N PHE A 81 -8.29 -7.03 9.32
CA PHE A 81 -8.14 -7.53 10.69
C PHE A 81 -9.32 -7.10 11.56
N TYR A 82 -9.56 -7.81 12.66
CA TYR A 82 -10.58 -7.43 13.64
C TYR A 82 -9.96 -6.57 14.73
N ALA A 83 -10.40 -5.32 14.83
CA ALA A 83 -9.83 -4.35 15.79
C ALA A 83 -10.41 -4.49 17.21
N ASP A 84 -11.58 -5.11 17.34
CA ASP A 84 -12.29 -5.31 18.60
C ASP A 84 -13.01 -6.67 18.59
N GLN A 85 -13.61 -7.04 19.73
CA GLN A 85 -14.37 -8.27 19.91
C GLN A 85 -15.88 -8.01 19.96
N LEU A 86 -16.36 -6.87 19.44
CA LEU A 86 -17.79 -6.55 19.45
C LEU A 86 -18.52 -7.41 18.43
N GLU A 87 -19.68 -7.93 18.82
CA GLU A 87 -20.56 -8.70 17.93
C GLU A 87 -21.64 -7.78 17.31
N PRO A 88 -21.88 -7.86 15.98
CA PRO A 88 -21.19 -8.71 15.00
C PRO A 88 -19.75 -8.24 14.72
N ARG A 89 -18.82 -9.18 14.60
CA ARG A 89 -17.42 -8.84 14.27
C ARG A 89 -17.29 -8.31 12.85
N ILE A 90 -17.03 -7.01 12.75
CA ILE A 90 -16.79 -6.33 11.47
C ILE A 90 -15.29 -6.05 11.34
N PRO A 91 -14.60 -6.62 10.32
CA PRO A 91 -13.20 -6.38 10.12
C PRO A 91 -12.96 -4.94 9.66
N VAL A 92 -11.81 -4.41 10.05
CA VAL A 92 -11.24 -3.19 9.51
C VAL A 92 -10.39 -3.56 8.29
N VAL A 93 -10.62 -2.86 7.19
CA VAL A 93 -9.78 -2.93 5.99
C VAL A 93 -8.71 -1.85 6.11
N ALA A 94 -7.44 -2.25 6.06
CA ALA A 94 -6.32 -1.34 6.18
C ALA A 94 -5.53 -1.28 4.88
N VAL A 95 -5.37 -0.06 4.35
CA VAL A 95 -4.62 0.23 3.13
C VAL A 95 -3.36 0.98 3.50
N ALA A 96 -2.20 0.40 3.23
CA ALA A 96 -0.92 1.07 3.44
C ALA A 96 -0.56 1.87 2.17
N CYS A 97 -0.35 3.16 2.32
CA CYS A 97 0.15 4.03 1.25
C CYS A 97 1.37 4.81 1.77
N SER A 98 2.56 4.52 1.24
CA SER A 98 3.80 5.14 1.70
C SER A 98 3.99 5.01 3.23
N SER A 99 4.16 6.11 3.96
CA SER A 99 4.30 6.17 5.43
C SER A 99 2.97 6.31 6.18
N GLU A 100 1.84 6.03 5.52
CA GLU A 100 0.50 6.22 6.07
C GLU A 100 -0.33 4.94 5.94
N LEU A 101 -1.17 4.66 6.94
CA LEU A 101 -2.09 3.55 6.96
C LEU A 101 -3.51 4.09 7.10
N PHE A 102 -4.33 3.83 6.08
CA PHE A 102 -5.74 4.24 6.03
C PHE A 102 -6.62 3.06 6.46
N LEU A 103 -7.38 3.25 7.54
CA LEU A 103 -8.29 2.26 8.09
C LEU A 103 -9.72 2.58 7.65
N TYR A 104 -10.39 1.56 7.10
CA TYR A 104 -11.77 1.62 6.65
C TYR A 104 -12.60 0.63 7.47
N LYS A 105 -13.67 1.11 8.12
CA LYS A 105 -14.64 0.26 8.84
C LYS A 105 -15.99 0.41 8.15
N ASN A 106 -16.61 -0.71 7.79
CA ASN A 106 -17.85 -0.73 7.00
C ASN A 106 -17.76 0.17 5.73
N LEU A 107 -16.67 0.01 4.97
CA LEU A 107 -16.38 0.78 3.75
C LEU A 107 -16.31 2.30 3.94
N LYS A 108 -16.20 2.81 5.17
CA LYS A 108 -16.04 4.24 5.43
C LYS A 108 -14.64 4.51 5.99
N PRO A 109 -13.96 5.58 5.54
CA PRO A 109 -12.72 6.02 6.19
C PRO A 109 -12.98 6.23 7.68
N TYR A 110 -12.23 5.51 8.52
CA TYR A 110 -12.42 5.49 9.96
C TYR A 110 -11.25 6.15 10.68
N TYR A 111 -10.02 5.84 10.27
CA TYR A 111 -8.83 6.37 10.92
C TYR A 111 -7.66 6.45 9.94
N LYS A 112 -6.73 7.38 10.20
CA LYS A 112 -5.48 7.51 9.47
C LYS A 112 -4.34 7.47 10.47
N PHE A 113 -3.49 6.46 10.35
CA PHE A 113 -2.26 6.36 11.11
C PHE A 113 -1.08 6.81 10.25
N ARG A 114 -0.14 7.55 10.84
CA ARG A 114 1.12 7.93 10.19
C ARG A 114 2.26 7.34 11.01
N VAL A 115 3.21 6.71 10.33
CA VAL A 115 4.41 6.17 10.98
C VAL A 115 5.15 7.33 11.68
N PRO A 116 5.54 7.18 12.96
CA PRO A 116 6.29 8.20 13.67
C PRO A 116 7.55 8.61 12.91
N TYR A 117 7.83 9.91 12.87
CA TYR A 117 9.03 10.43 12.22
C TYR A 117 10.27 10.06 13.06
N CYS A 118 11.30 9.56 12.39
CA CYS A 118 12.62 9.39 12.99
C CYS A 118 13.40 10.70 12.86
N PRO A 119 13.69 11.40 13.97
CA PRO A 119 14.45 12.64 13.91
C PRO A 119 15.89 12.38 13.46
N LEU A 120 16.43 13.31 12.67
CA LEU A 120 17.84 13.31 12.33
C LEU A 120 18.71 13.40 13.60
N LEU A 121 19.80 12.64 13.62
CA LEU A 121 20.82 12.72 14.65
C LEU A 121 21.58 14.04 14.54
N GLN A 122 22.25 14.44 15.62
CA GLN A 122 22.93 15.74 15.68
C GLN A 122 24.01 15.87 14.59
N GLU A 123 24.81 14.82 14.38
CA GLU A 123 25.86 14.77 13.36
C GLU A 123 25.28 14.97 11.94
N GLU A 124 24.15 14.33 11.62
CA GLU A 124 23.46 14.48 10.33
C GLU A 124 22.91 15.90 10.15
N LYS A 125 22.36 16.50 11.23
CA LYS A 125 21.85 17.87 11.21
C LYS A 125 22.95 18.89 10.97
N ASP A 126 24.10 18.71 11.60
CA ASP A 126 25.23 19.64 11.48
C ASP A 126 25.73 19.68 10.03
N ILE A 127 25.91 18.52 9.41
CA ILE A 127 26.26 18.41 7.98
C ILE A 127 25.19 19.06 7.10
N TRP A 128 23.90 18.83 7.40
CA TRP A 128 22.82 19.42 6.63
C TRP A 128 22.80 20.96 6.73
N ASN A 129 23.12 21.50 7.90
CA ASN A 129 23.20 22.93 8.14
C ASN A 129 24.43 23.57 7.47
N GLU A 130 25.59 22.89 7.49
CA GLU A 130 26.80 23.35 6.77
C GLU A 130 26.52 23.52 5.27
N ILE A 131 25.77 22.58 4.68
CA ILE A 131 25.40 22.64 3.25
C ILE A 131 24.43 23.78 2.96
N LEU A 132 23.46 24.03 3.84
CA LEU A 132 22.48 25.11 3.66
C LEU A 132 23.09 26.50 3.79
N GLN A 133 24.21 26.64 4.51
CA GLN A 133 24.94 27.90 4.67
C GLN A 133 25.88 28.21 3.49
N ASP A 134 26.21 27.22 2.66
CA ASP A 134 27.10 27.34 1.51
C ASP A 134 26.35 28.02 0.33
N GLN A 135 26.22 29.36 0.37
CA GLN A 135 25.39 30.13 -0.57
C GLN A 135 25.87 30.13 -2.04
N GLU A 136 27.08 29.63 -2.34
CA GLU A 136 27.54 29.45 -3.73
C GLU A 136 27.10 28.11 -4.34
N ALA A 137 26.59 27.16 -3.54
CA ALA A 137 26.22 25.82 -3.97
C ALA A 137 24.71 25.68 -4.22
N ASN A 138 24.16 26.46 -5.17
CA ASN A 138 22.84 26.17 -5.76
C ASN A 138 22.82 24.84 -6.57
N LEU A 139 23.97 24.17 -6.65
CA LEU A 139 24.13 22.79 -7.07
C LEU A 139 24.60 22.03 -5.85
N VAL A 140 23.71 21.24 -5.25
CA VAL A 140 24.06 20.24 -4.23
C VAL A 140 25.25 19.44 -4.77
N ASN A 141 26.46 19.70 -4.27
CA ASN A 141 27.64 18.94 -4.67
C ASN A 141 27.52 17.55 -4.01
N THR A 142 26.75 16.68 -4.67
CA THR A 142 26.42 15.33 -4.23
C THR A 142 27.66 14.51 -3.95
N GLU A 143 28.77 14.78 -4.64
CA GLU A 143 30.06 14.12 -4.43
C GLU A 143 30.69 14.50 -3.10
N LYS A 144 30.65 15.78 -2.71
CA LYS A 144 31.11 16.27 -1.39
C LYS A 144 30.24 15.67 -0.27
N LEU A 145 28.95 15.51 -0.50
CA LEU A 145 28.03 14.86 0.44
C LEU A 145 28.36 13.38 0.63
N VAL A 146 28.55 12.65 -0.47
CA VAL A 146 28.87 11.22 -0.45
C VAL A 146 30.24 10.99 0.21
N SER A 147 31.23 11.88 0.01
CA SER A 147 32.53 11.75 0.67
C SER A 147 32.46 11.98 2.18
N VAL A 148 31.69 12.97 2.64
CA VAL A 148 31.45 13.20 4.08
C VAL A 148 30.71 12.03 4.71
N LEU A 149 29.65 11.54 4.08
CA LEU A 149 28.86 10.40 4.58
C LEU A 149 29.67 9.10 4.64
N LYS A 150 30.61 8.89 3.71
CA LYS A 150 31.52 7.72 3.74
C LYS A 150 32.48 7.71 4.94
N ASN A 151 32.74 8.87 5.54
CA ASN A 151 33.64 8.98 6.70
C ASN A 151 32.92 8.80 8.04
N ILE A 152 31.59 8.73 8.05
CA ILE A 152 30.79 8.56 9.27
C ILE A 152 30.57 7.07 9.51
N SER A 153 30.75 6.63 10.75
CA SER A 153 30.44 5.24 11.12
C SER A 153 28.93 5.00 10.99
N TYR A 154 28.54 3.88 10.39
CA TYR A 154 27.13 3.47 10.26
C TYR A 154 26.39 3.40 11.60
N SER A 155 27.10 3.22 12.71
CA SER A 155 26.53 3.26 14.07
C SER A 155 26.00 4.63 14.49
N ASN A 156 26.45 5.70 13.84
CA ASN A 156 26.13 7.08 14.18
C ASN A 156 25.10 7.70 13.24
N LEU A 157 24.65 6.95 12.23
CA LEU A 157 23.60 7.37 11.31
C LEU A 157 22.23 6.95 11.82
N SER A 158 21.20 7.71 11.44
CA SER A 158 19.84 7.34 11.77
C SER A 158 19.51 5.96 11.19
N ALA A 159 18.99 5.05 12.03
CA ALA A 159 18.56 3.74 11.57
C ALA A 159 17.36 3.90 10.63
N ARG A 160 17.60 3.76 9.33
CA ARG A 160 16.58 3.75 8.27
C ARG A 160 16.62 2.46 7.49
#